data_AF-A0A418ZVT6-F1
#
_entry.id   AF-A0A418ZVT6-F1
#
_cell.length_a   1.000
_cell.length_b   1.000
_cell.length_c   1.000
_cell.angle_alpha   90.00
_cell.angle_beta   90.00
_cell.angle_gamma   90.00
#
_symmetry.space_group_name_H-M   'P 1'
#
loop_
_entity.id
_entity.type
_entity.pdbx_description
1 polymer ?
#
loop_
_entity_poly.entity_id
_entity_poly.type
_entity_poly.pdbx_seq_one_letter_code
_entity_poly.pdbx_strand_id
1 'polypeptide(L)'
;MTRADRIVRLGLAGAVALLGTLPAAAQPVQAWSAMEGVEPATLLQDIRDMPLSEVAIDDQPYCADDFEIAFTLSHDFGEEPIETAGAQGTELWGSDLLGTWTLVAPRDNETSCIIASGVGYSDDEGVDTYFTVAGL
;
A
#
# COMPACT_ATOMS: atom_id res chain seq x y z
N MET A 1 -68.42 -20.92 -18.72
CA MET A 1 -67.29 -20.23 -19.40
C MET A 1 -66.01 -20.68 -18.72
N THR A 2 -65.07 -21.12 -19.54
CA THR A 2 -63.88 -21.94 -19.28
C THR A 2 -62.69 -21.14 -18.73
N ARG A 3 -61.85 -21.73 -17.88
CA ARG A 3 -60.40 -21.52 -18.00
C ARG A 3 -59.62 -22.72 -17.46
N ALA A 4 -58.95 -23.39 -18.40
CA ALA A 4 -58.12 -24.57 -18.19
C ALA A 4 -56.72 -24.18 -17.70
N ASP A 5 -56.21 -24.98 -16.76
CA ASP A 5 -54.83 -24.99 -16.28
C ASP A 5 -53.84 -25.19 -17.44
N ARG A 6 -52.83 -24.32 -17.50
CA ARG A 6 -51.68 -24.48 -18.39
C ARG A 6 -50.42 -24.66 -17.55
N ILE A 7 -50.00 -25.91 -17.42
CA ILE A 7 -48.67 -26.30 -16.96
C ILE A 7 -47.68 -25.89 -18.06
N VAL A 8 -46.83 -24.91 -17.77
CA VAL A 8 -45.69 -24.54 -18.62
C VAL A 8 -44.49 -25.34 -18.14
N ARG A 9 -44.02 -26.26 -18.98
CA ARG A 9 -42.74 -26.96 -18.79
C ARG A 9 -41.61 -25.99 -19.12
N LEU A 10 -40.84 -25.57 -18.12
CA LEU A 10 -39.57 -24.89 -18.33
C LEU A 10 -38.49 -25.94 -18.66
N GLY A 11 -37.97 -25.90 -19.89
CA GLY A 11 -36.74 -26.60 -20.23
C GLY A 11 -35.54 -25.81 -19.69
N LEU A 12 -34.72 -26.45 -18.86
CA LEU A 12 -33.40 -25.91 -18.50
C LEU A 12 -32.46 -26.10 -19.69
N ALA A 13 -32.15 -25.02 -20.40
CA ALA A 13 -30.96 -24.96 -21.23
C ALA A 13 -29.76 -24.70 -20.31
N GLY A 14 -28.92 -25.72 -20.10
CA GLY A 14 -27.68 -25.58 -19.34
C GLY A 14 -26.66 -24.77 -20.13
N ALA A 15 -26.35 -23.56 -19.65
CA ALA A 15 -25.22 -22.79 -20.15
C ALA A 15 -23.95 -23.24 -19.41
N VAL A 16 -23.02 -23.85 -20.14
CA VAL A 16 -21.67 -24.12 -19.64
C VAL A 16 -20.87 -22.82 -19.80
N ALA A 17 -20.63 -22.12 -18.69
CA ALA A 17 -19.74 -20.96 -18.69
C ALA A 17 -18.29 -21.44 -18.83
N LEU A 18 -17.67 -21.12 -19.97
CA LEU A 18 -16.24 -21.25 -20.17
C LEU A 18 -15.54 -20.24 -19.25
N LEU A 19 -14.88 -20.74 -18.20
CA LEU A 19 -13.99 -19.95 -17.35
C LEU A 19 -12.74 -19.59 -18.16
N GLY A 20 -12.80 -18.49 -18.91
CA GLY A 20 -11.60 -17.84 -19.44
C GLY A 20 -10.80 -17.25 -18.29
N THR A 21 -9.47 -17.38 -18.31
CA THR A 21 -8.57 -16.69 -17.39
C THR A 21 -8.59 -15.20 -17.72
N LEU A 22 -9.41 -14.44 -17.00
CA LEU A 22 -9.30 -12.98 -17.03
C LEU A 22 -7.92 -12.60 -16.48
N PRO A 23 -7.20 -11.65 -17.10
CA PRO A 23 -6.01 -11.11 -16.49
C PRO A 23 -6.38 -10.56 -15.12
N ALA A 24 -5.53 -10.81 -14.11
CA ALA A 24 -5.67 -10.14 -12.83
C ALA A 24 -5.62 -8.64 -13.10
N ALA A 25 -6.70 -7.92 -12.82
CA ALA A 25 -6.68 -6.47 -12.89
C ALA A 25 -5.63 -5.97 -11.90
N ALA A 26 -4.75 -5.06 -12.33
CA ALA A 26 -3.84 -4.38 -11.43
C ALA A 26 -4.65 -3.80 -10.26
N GLN A 27 -4.21 -4.08 -9.04
CA GLN A 27 -4.89 -3.56 -7.85
C GLN A 27 -4.64 -2.05 -7.80
N PRO A 28 -5.65 -1.22 -7.47
CA PRO A 28 -5.42 0.20 -7.34
C PRO A 28 -4.39 0.47 -6.23
N VAL A 29 -3.47 1.39 -6.46
CA VAL A 29 -2.56 1.88 -5.42
C VAL A 29 -3.38 2.55 -4.32
N GLN A 30 -3.17 2.12 -3.09
CA GLN A 30 -3.80 2.68 -1.90
C GLN A 30 -2.74 3.06 -0.88
N ALA A 31 -2.95 4.16 -0.16
CA ALA A 31 -2.07 4.66 0.87
C ALA A 31 -2.81 4.87 2.19
N TRP A 32 -2.08 4.68 3.28
CA TRP A 32 -2.45 5.08 4.62
C TRP A 32 -1.28 5.81 5.26
N SER A 33 -1.59 6.88 5.98
CA SER A 33 -0.60 7.55 6.83
C SER A 33 -0.20 6.63 7.98
N ALA A 34 1.04 6.77 8.45
CA ALA A 34 1.51 6.08 9.64
C ALA A 34 0.83 6.58 10.93
N MET A 35 0.15 7.73 10.90
CA MET A 35 -0.65 8.25 12.01
C MET A 35 -2.10 8.52 11.60
N GLU A 36 -3.05 8.07 12.41
CA GLU A 36 -4.47 8.28 12.15
C GLU A 36 -4.82 9.78 12.14
N GLY A 37 -5.48 10.23 11.07
CA GLY A 37 -5.97 11.60 10.95
C GLY A 37 -4.89 12.64 10.65
N VAL A 38 -3.63 12.23 10.42
CA VAL A 38 -2.54 13.14 10.07
C VAL A 38 -2.01 12.80 8.68
N GLU A 39 -1.91 13.78 7.79
CA GLU A 39 -1.42 13.56 6.42
C GLU A 39 0.10 13.32 6.39
N PRO A 40 0.63 12.45 5.50
CA PRO A 40 2.07 12.18 5.41
C PRO A 40 2.94 13.43 5.18
N ALA A 41 2.47 14.39 4.38
CA ALA A 41 3.15 15.67 4.18
C ALA A 41 3.27 16.49 5.47
N THR A 42 2.27 16.39 6.36
CA THR A 42 2.31 17.03 7.69
C THR A 42 3.28 16.27 8.60
N LEU A 43 3.21 14.94 8.64
CA LEU A 43 4.16 14.09 9.39
C LEU A 43 5.61 14.43 9.03
N LEU A 44 5.90 14.55 7.74
CA LEU A 44 7.23 14.83 7.24
C LEU A 44 7.83 16.14 7.78
N GLN A 45 7.01 17.15 8.10
CA GLN A 45 7.48 18.39 8.71
C GLN A 45 7.83 18.19 10.19
N ASP A 46 7.18 17.26 10.88
CA ASP A 46 7.23 17.09 12.33
C ASP A 46 8.21 15.97 12.79
N ILE A 47 8.60 15.05 11.90
CA ILE A 47 9.41 13.87 12.25
C ILE A 47 10.78 14.17 12.86
N ARG A 48 11.33 15.37 12.67
CA ARG A 48 12.69 15.73 13.09
C ARG A 48 12.89 15.61 14.59
N ASP A 49 11.84 15.89 15.36
CA ASP A 49 11.88 15.92 16.83
C ASP A 49 11.17 14.71 17.48
N MET A 50 10.64 13.77 16.69
CA MET A 50 9.93 12.60 17.21
C MET A 50 10.91 11.60 17.86
N PRO A 51 10.58 11.03 19.03
CA PRO A 51 11.42 10.02 19.65
C PRO A 51 11.44 8.74 18.80
N LEU A 52 12.48 7.91 19.01
CA LEU A 52 12.45 6.54 18.51
C LEU A 52 11.30 5.76 19.15
N SER A 53 10.81 4.77 18.43
CA SER A 53 9.68 3.95 18.82
C SER A 53 10.02 2.50 18.53
N GLU A 54 9.89 1.60 19.51
CA GLU A 54 10.04 0.15 19.26
C GLU A 54 8.87 -0.41 18.44
N VAL A 55 7.73 0.31 18.39
CA VAL A 55 6.53 -0.01 17.60
C VAL A 55 5.81 1.29 17.20
N ALA A 56 5.12 1.29 16.06
CA ALA A 56 4.12 2.32 15.74
C ALA A 56 2.99 2.22 16.78
N ILE A 57 2.87 3.22 17.64
CA ILE A 57 1.73 3.43 18.54
C ILE A 57 0.88 4.55 17.95
N ASP A 58 -0.43 4.58 18.24
CA ASP A 58 -1.39 5.47 17.58
C ASP A 58 -0.99 6.97 17.56
N ASP A 59 -0.13 7.41 18.49
CA ASP A 59 0.35 8.78 18.62
C ASP A 59 1.70 9.10 17.96
N GLN A 60 2.38 8.15 17.31
CA GLN A 60 3.62 8.43 16.55
C GLN A 60 3.93 7.39 15.46
N PRO A 61 4.59 7.79 14.35
CA PRO A 61 5.07 6.85 13.36
C PRO A 61 6.15 5.93 13.93
N TYR A 62 6.38 4.80 13.26
CA TYR A 62 7.52 3.96 13.58
C TYR A 62 8.82 4.67 13.17
N CYS A 63 9.61 5.11 14.15
CA CYS A 63 10.92 5.71 13.97
C CYS A 63 12.01 4.84 14.63
N ALA A 64 13.02 4.43 13.86
CA ALA A 64 14.11 3.58 14.32
C ALA A 64 15.45 3.98 13.65
N ASP A 65 16.53 3.31 14.02
CA ASP A 65 17.81 3.45 13.33
C ASP A 65 17.66 3.05 11.85
N ASP A 66 18.40 3.70 10.94
CA ASP A 66 18.28 3.47 9.49
C ASP A 66 18.46 1.98 9.12
N PHE A 67 19.41 1.33 9.78
CA PHE A 67 19.67 -0.09 9.58
C PHE A 67 18.49 -0.96 10.01
N GLU A 68 17.81 -0.60 11.10
CA GLU A 68 16.66 -1.34 11.59
C GLU A 68 15.48 -1.20 10.64
N ILE A 69 15.18 0.02 10.17
CA ILE A 69 14.14 0.26 9.16
C ILE A 69 14.42 -0.58 7.91
N ALA A 70 15.62 -0.48 7.34
CA ALA A 70 15.99 -1.22 6.14
C ALA A 70 15.94 -2.75 6.35
N PHE A 71 16.42 -3.23 7.50
CA PHE A 71 16.37 -4.65 7.84
C PHE A 71 14.93 -5.14 7.96
N THR A 72 14.07 -4.44 8.69
CA THR A 72 12.66 -4.81 8.86
C THR A 72 11.92 -4.83 7.52
N LEU A 73 12.05 -3.77 6.70
CA LEU A 73 11.38 -3.71 5.39
C LEU A 73 11.83 -4.85 4.48
N SER A 74 13.13 -5.11 4.40
CA SER A 74 13.67 -6.19 3.56
C SER A 74 13.35 -7.58 4.09
N HIS A 75 13.55 -7.83 5.39
CA HIS A 75 13.41 -9.17 5.96
C HIS A 75 11.95 -9.57 6.22
N ASP A 76 11.15 -8.68 6.79
CA ASP A 76 9.80 -9.01 7.25
C ASP A 76 8.75 -8.76 6.15
N PHE A 77 8.99 -7.76 5.29
CA PHE A 77 8.05 -7.36 4.25
C PHE A 77 8.55 -7.67 2.83
N GLY A 78 9.80 -8.13 2.69
CA GLY A 78 10.37 -8.38 1.35
C GLY A 78 10.35 -7.13 0.48
N GLU A 79 10.45 -5.95 1.09
CA GLU A 79 10.49 -4.67 0.41
C GLU A 79 11.95 -4.28 0.11
N GLU A 80 12.17 -3.80 -1.10
CA GLU A 80 13.47 -3.31 -1.57
C GLU A 80 13.39 -1.80 -1.82
N PRO A 81 14.53 -1.07 -1.72
CA PRO A 81 14.55 0.36 -2.02
C PRO A 81 14.36 0.59 -3.52
N ILE A 82 13.35 1.40 -3.88
CA ILE A 82 12.96 1.70 -5.26
C ILE A 82 13.43 3.09 -5.67
N GLU A 83 13.29 4.07 -4.77
CA GLU A 83 13.75 5.44 -4.93
C GLU A 83 14.29 5.91 -3.58
N THR A 84 15.51 6.45 -3.53
CA THR A 84 16.17 6.86 -2.28
C THR A 84 16.29 8.38 -2.13
N ALA A 85 15.88 9.14 -3.16
CA ALA A 85 15.82 10.59 -3.11
C ALA A 85 14.55 11.11 -3.81
N GLY A 86 13.40 10.62 -3.36
CA GLY A 86 12.09 10.91 -3.94
C GLY A 86 11.50 12.24 -3.50
N ALA A 87 10.18 12.32 -3.48
CA ALA A 87 9.45 13.52 -3.10
C ALA A 87 9.90 14.02 -1.72
N GLN A 88 10.35 15.28 -1.66
CA GLN A 88 10.78 15.92 -0.41
C GLN A 88 11.90 15.16 0.34
N GLY A 89 12.69 14.34 -0.37
CA GLY A 89 13.80 13.58 0.21
C GLY A 89 13.40 12.27 0.89
N THR A 90 12.15 11.82 0.71
CA THR A 90 11.70 10.51 1.21
C THR A 90 12.18 9.37 0.31
N GLU A 91 12.28 8.18 0.89
CA GLU A 91 12.56 6.95 0.17
C GLU A 91 11.27 6.17 -0.09
N LEU A 92 11.15 5.57 -1.27
CA LEU A 92 10.13 4.60 -1.61
C LEU A 92 10.72 3.19 -1.52
N TRP A 93 10.05 2.35 -0.75
CA TRP A 93 10.32 0.92 -0.63
C TRP A 93 9.12 0.14 -1.17
N GLY A 94 9.35 -1.01 -1.81
CA GLY A 94 8.30 -1.77 -2.48
C GLY A 94 8.57 -3.27 -2.55
N SER A 95 7.50 -4.06 -2.54
CA SER A 95 7.54 -5.52 -2.69
C SER A 95 6.56 -5.97 -3.76
N ASP A 96 7.06 -6.47 -4.90
CA ASP A 96 6.21 -7.12 -5.89
C ASP A 96 5.58 -8.43 -5.36
N LEU A 97 6.28 -9.08 -4.42
CA LEU A 97 5.83 -10.35 -3.84
C LEU A 97 4.57 -10.15 -2.98
N LEU A 98 4.58 -9.12 -2.14
CA LEU A 98 3.45 -8.80 -1.25
C LEU A 98 2.50 -7.76 -1.85
N GLY A 99 2.91 -7.05 -2.90
CA GLY A 99 2.20 -5.92 -3.48
C GLY A 99 2.11 -4.74 -2.52
N THR A 100 3.07 -4.59 -1.60
CA THR A 100 3.11 -3.53 -0.59
C THR A 100 4.17 -2.48 -0.92
N TRP A 101 3.98 -1.28 -0.41
CA TRP A 101 4.98 -0.22 -0.48
C TRP A 101 4.98 0.61 0.79
N THR A 102 6.11 1.23 1.06
CA THR A 102 6.36 2.04 2.25
C THR A 102 7.11 3.32 1.88
N LEU A 103 6.72 4.44 2.48
CA LEU A 103 7.47 5.69 2.43
C LEU A 103 8.23 5.89 3.73
N VAL A 104 9.54 6.04 3.59
CA VAL A 104 10.48 6.26 4.68
C VAL A 104 11.00 7.69 4.57
N ALA A 105 11.04 8.38 5.70
CA ALA A 105 11.56 9.74 5.81
C ALA A 105 12.88 9.73 6.62
N PRO A 106 14.03 9.90 5.95
CA PRO A 106 15.33 9.96 6.62
C PRO A 106 15.50 11.20 7.50
N ARG A 107 16.33 11.08 8.55
CA ARG A 107 16.71 12.20 9.42
C ARG A 107 18.24 12.36 9.49
N ASP A 108 18.68 13.53 9.93
CA ASP A 108 20.10 13.90 9.99
C ASP A 108 20.90 13.16 11.09
N ASN A 109 20.27 12.27 11.86
CA ASN A 109 20.82 11.60 13.03
C ASN A 109 20.86 10.06 12.89
N GLU A 110 21.02 9.54 11.67
CA GLU A 110 21.15 8.09 11.37
C GLU A 110 19.90 7.28 11.74
N THR A 111 18.74 7.95 11.72
CA THR A 111 17.44 7.34 12.02
C THR A 111 16.42 7.78 10.98
N SER A 112 15.38 6.97 10.83
CA SER A 112 14.35 7.16 9.82
C SER A 112 12.97 6.85 10.40
N CYS A 113 11.93 7.46 9.82
CA CYS A 113 10.54 7.22 10.21
C CYS A 113 9.70 6.73 9.03
N ILE A 114 8.86 5.71 9.25
CA ILE A 114 7.83 5.34 8.27
C ILE A 114 6.71 6.36 8.36
N ILE A 115 6.42 7.07 7.26
CA ILE A 115 5.40 8.14 7.24
C ILE A 115 4.11 7.72 6.54
N ALA A 116 4.19 6.73 5.67
CA ALA A 116 3.04 6.13 4.99
C ALA A 116 3.37 4.71 4.53
N SER A 117 2.33 3.89 4.39
CA SER A 117 2.44 2.57 3.74
C SER A 117 1.17 2.28 2.95
N GLY A 118 1.24 1.27 2.10
CA GLY A 118 0.18 1.01 1.15
C GLY A 118 0.22 -0.36 0.50
N VAL A 119 -0.78 -0.59 -0.35
CA VAL A 119 -0.86 -1.77 -1.21
C VAL A 119 -0.98 -1.35 -2.67
N GLY A 120 -0.86 -2.31 -3.57
CA GLY A 120 -0.89 -2.10 -5.01
C GLY A 120 0.47 -1.77 -5.61
N TYR A 121 1.57 -2.11 -4.91
CA TYR A 121 2.91 -1.97 -5.50
C TYR A 121 3.08 -2.86 -6.73
N SER A 122 3.74 -2.30 -7.74
CA SER A 122 4.18 -2.96 -8.96
C SER A 122 5.31 -2.18 -9.61
N ASP A 123 6.33 -2.88 -10.10
CA ASP A 123 7.42 -2.32 -10.91
C ASP A 123 6.97 -1.70 -12.26
N ASP A 124 5.76 -2.04 -12.73
CA ASP A 124 5.20 -1.46 -13.96
C ASP A 124 4.57 -0.07 -13.73
N GLU A 125 4.35 0.31 -12.47
CA GLU A 125 3.76 1.59 -12.07
C GLU A 125 4.85 2.66 -11.85
N GLY A 126 4.56 3.90 -12.25
CA GLY A 126 5.52 4.99 -12.08
C GLY A 126 5.71 5.36 -10.60
N VAL A 127 6.96 5.62 -10.19
CA VAL A 127 7.29 5.99 -8.80
C VAL A 127 6.48 7.19 -8.28
N ASP A 128 6.20 8.17 -9.16
CA ASP A 128 5.40 9.37 -8.85
C ASP A 128 3.97 9.04 -8.38
N THR A 129 3.41 7.90 -8.81
CA THR A 129 2.06 7.47 -8.41
C THR A 129 2.01 7.24 -6.90
N TYR A 130 3.02 6.60 -6.31
CA TYR A 130 3.04 6.29 -4.88
C TYR A 130 3.15 7.55 -4.02
N PHE A 131 4.04 8.49 -4.40
CA PHE A 131 4.15 9.78 -3.74
C PHE A 131 2.84 10.58 -3.85
N THR A 132 2.23 10.62 -5.04
CA THR A 132 0.98 11.34 -5.28
C THR A 132 -0.17 10.78 -4.44
N VAL A 133 -0.33 9.44 -4.38
CA VAL A 133 -1.39 8.80 -3.60
C VAL A 133 -1.16 8.98 -2.09
N ALA A 134 0.10 9.08 -1.65
CA ALA A 134 0.46 9.45 -0.28
C ALA A 134 0.27 10.95 0.04
N GLY A 135 0.01 11.79 -0.97
CA GLY A 135 -0.16 13.24 -0.80
C GLY A 135 1.14 14.03 -0.69
N LEU A 136 2.24 13.54 -1.28
CA LEU A 136 3.56 14.21 -1.32
C LEU A 136 3.85 14.92 -2.65
#